data_AF-A0A935P509-F1
#
_entry.id   AF-A0A935P509-F1
#
_cell.length_a   1.000
_cell.length_b   1.000
_cell.length_c   1.000
_cell.angle_alpha   90.00
_cell.angle_beta   90.00
_cell.angle_gamma   90.00
#
_symmetry.space_group_name_H-M   'P 1'
#
loop_
_entity.id
_entity.type
_entity.pdbx_description
1 polymer ?
#
loop_
_entity_poly.entity_id
_entity_poly.type
_entity_poly.pdbx_seq_one_letter_code
_entity_poly.pdbx_strand_id
1 'polypeptide(L)'
;MSEQVQAQNPAAPTVVSLVSPNLPADQGLSSLGLLLQLGGSISAAFVCVAGFIWLWAATWMGGGAMLGILLISILGLVRSLMHRAAGTELLYGPQPLRGIKRYTVVALAHSALLALVLASPLYQLPVRTSVAIGLACATWPAILLLILRQPRFQRYQDELPISEDKGFEGAAVLMTILGIAGLCVGGVLLWTMIQIPGALRGLGALLVLTLGLLVIRSVVHVAAGVSGLGNASLDLSVERVGRYANLGIISALLTAGVMFLSVVGSRADFSSILSIAVIGWVLAIWPLILRRYFAERHFASLLAGNDDPIHRRAPDTGLTALGWLLISMGGAQLSLSVLAIVGGSADLRDLGHLLPALSGNVWTAALISLAHIGAGVTVVQMNRHHRAVVTAVGSITLVLQASNLWPTWKALTTNTLGEYPSLTATLGLSMVPLVTAAVMIALVQRKVTPMARATIRVPARQ
;
A
#
# COMPACT_ATOMS: atom_id res chain seq x y z
N MET A 1 -0.95 76.72 -15.32
CA MET A 1 -1.24 75.29 -15.56
C MET A 1 -0.32 74.51 -14.65
N SER A 2 -0.89 73.94 -13.60
CA SER A 2 -0.16 73.38 -12.46
C SER A 2 -0.25 71.86 -12.55
N GLU A 3 0.85 71.19 -12.89
CA GLU A 3 0.96 69.73 -12.84
C GLU A 3 0.86 69.25 -11.40
N GLN A 4 -0.28 68.67 -11.04
CA GLN A 4 -0.43 67.90 -9.82
C GLN A 4 0.30 66.57 -10.00
N VAL A 5 1.51 66.48 -9.44
CA VAL A 5 2.22 65.23 -9.21
C VAL A 5 1.40 64.39 -8.23
N GLN A 6 0.61 63.48 -8.78
CA GLN A 6 -0.17 62.51 -8.01
C GLN A 6 0.83 61.54 -7.37
N ALA A 7 1.15 61.76 -6.09
CA ALA A 7 2.02 60.89 -5.32
C ALA A 7 1.44 59.47 -5.35
N GLN A 8 2.12 58.56 -6.05
CA GLN A 8 1.83 57.13 -6.00
C GLN A 8 1.96 56.68 -4.55
N ASN A 9 0.82 56.38 -3.92
CA ASN A 9 0.81 55.72 -2.62
C ASN A 9 1.65 54.44 -2.74
N PRO A 10 2.69 54.25 -1.90
CA PRO A 10 3.45 53.01 -1.90
C PRO A 10 2.46 51.87 -1.67
N ALA A 11 2.40 50.94 -2.62
CA ALA A 11 1.50 49.79 -2.56
C ALA A 11 1.63 49.15 -1.17
N ALA A 12 0.49 48.99 -0.49
CA ALA A 12 0.44 48.39 0.83
C ALA A 12 1.27 47.09 0.84
N PRO A 13 2.08 46.85 1.90
CA PRO A 13 2.94 45.67 1.95
C PRO A 13 2.10 44.42 1.70
N THR A 14 2.45 43.67 0.66
CA THR A 14 1.78 42.43 0.27
C THR A 14 1.75 41.50 1.47
N VAL A 15 0.56 41.28 2.05
CA VAL A 15 0.42 40.40 3.22
C VAL A 15 0.75 38.98 2.79
N VAL A 16 1.92 38.49 3.21
CA VAL A 16 2.38 37.13 2.99
C VAL A 16 1.51 36.21 3.84
N SER A 17 0.57 35.51 3.20
CA SER A 17 -0.17 34.43 3.84
C SER A 17 0.78 33.25 4.03
N LEU A 18 1.24 33.04 5.27
CA LEU A 18 1.87 31.78 5.64
C LEU A 18 0.81 30.67 5.53
N VAL A 19 1.10 29.64 4.73
CA VAL A 19 0.27 28.45 4.66
C VAL A 19 0.12 27.90 6.07
N SER A 20 -1.12 27.78 6.55
CA SER A 20 -1.39 27.29 7.91
C SER A 20 -0.74 25.91 8.09
N PRO A 21 0.00 25.67 9.19
CA PRO A 21 0.67 24.39 9.44
C PRO A 21 -0.30 23.19 9.55
N ASN A 22 -1.61 23.45 9.61
CA ASN A 22 -2.65 22.43 9.66
C ASN A 22 -3.23 22.07 8.28
N LEU A 23 -2.73 22.65 7.20
CA LEU A 23 -3.12 22.31 5.83
C LEU A 23 -2.15 21.25 5.28
N PRO A 24 -2.61 20.04 4.95
CA PRO A 24 -1.75 19.04 4.34
C PRO A 24 -1.38 19.46 2.92
N ALA A 25 -0.16 19.12 2.50
CA ALA A 25 0.45 19.67 1.30
C ALA A 25 -0.34 19.32 0.01
N ASP A 26 -0.80 18.07 -0.11
CA ASP A 26 -1.58 17.54 -1.25
C ASP A 26 -2.78 16.69 -0.79
N GLN A 27 -3.21 16.83 0.47
CA GLN A 27 -4.21 15.94 1.09
C GLN A 27 -3.81 14.45 1.10
N GLY A 28 -2.53 14.14 0.85
CA GLY A 28 -2.01 12.79 0.65
C GLY A 28 -2.46 12.12 -0.64
N LEU A 29 -3.01 12.85 -1.60
CA LEU A 29 -3.55 12.27 -2.83
C LEU A 29 -2.47 11.60 -3.68
N SER A 30 -1.23 12.10 -3.65
CA SER A 30 -0.11 11.40 -4.28
C SER A 30 0.13 10.02 -3.66
N SER A 31 0.04 9.93 -2.34
CA SER A 31 0.24 8.70 -1.58
C SER A 31 -0.91 7.73 -1.79
N LEU A 32 -2.15 8.21 -1.84
CA LEU A 32 -3.30 7.42 -2.29
C LEU A 32 -3.04 6.87 -3.70
N GLY A 33 -2.54 7.69 -4.62
CA GLY A 33 -2.27 7.27 -6.01
C GLY A 33 -1.22 6.16 -6.08
N LEU A 34 -0.15 6.26 -5.30
CA LEU A 34 0.86 5.20 -5.14
C LEU A 34 0.24 3.90 -4.60
N LEU A 35 -0.62 3.99 -3.58
CA LEU A 35 -1.30 2.85 -2.99
C LEU A 35 -2.31 2.20 -3.96
N LEU A 36 -3.07 2.99 -4.72
CA LEU A 36 -3.99 2.48 -5.75
C LEU A 36 -3.23 1.78 -6.88
N GLN A 37 -2.10 2.33 -7.33
CA GLN A 37 -1.24 1.67 -8.31
C GLN A 37 -0.67 0.35 -7.80
N LEU A 38 -0.13 0.35 -6.57
CA LEU A 38 0.42 -0.84 -5.93
C LEU A 38 -0.67 -1.91 -5.75
N GLY A 39 -1.78 -1.54 -5.10
CA GLY A 39 -2.90 -2.43 -4.84
C GLY A 39 -3.51 -3.00 -6.12
N GLY A 40 -3.81 -2.14 -7.11
CA GLY A 40 -4.36 -2.59 -8.39
C GLY A 40 -3.43 -3.54 -9.15
N SER A 41 -2.12 -3.29 -9.11
CA SER A 41 -1.15 -4.14 -9.80
C SER A 41 -0.93 -5.48 -9.10
N ILE A 42 -0.91 -5.49 -7.77
CA ILE A 42 -0.86 -6.73 -6.97
C ILE A 42 -2.13 -7.55 -7.22
N SER A 43 -3.31 -6.93 -7.13
CA SER A 43 -4.58 -7.61 -7.40
C SER A 43 -4.65 -8.18 -8.81
N ALA A 44 -4.16 -7.45 -9.82
CA ALA A 44 -4.14 -7.95 -11.20
C ALA A 44 -3.29 -9.23 -11.33
N ALA A 45 -2.11 -9.25 -10.72
CA ALA A 45 -1.24 -10.43 -10.73
C ALA A 45 -1.91 -11.63 -10.04
N PHE A 46 -2.50 -11.42 -8.86
CA PHE A 46 -3.23 -12.48 -8.16
C PHE A 46 -4.42 -13.00 -8.96
N VAL A 47 -5.24 -12.12 -9.56
CA VAL A 47 -6.39 -12.54 -10.36
C VAL A 47 -5.96 -13.30 -11.61
N CYS A 48 -4.91 -12.85 -12.31
CA CYS A 48 -4.39 -13.59 -13.47
C CYS A 48 -3.97 -15.01 -13.09
N VAL A 49 -3.32 -15.16 -11.94
CA VAL A 49 -2.78 -16.46 -11.52
C VAL A 49 -3.83 -17.38 -10.94
N ALA A 50 -4.69 -16.87 -10.05
CA ALA A 50 -5.83 -17.64 -9.57
C ALA A 50 -6.74 -18.05 -10.73
N GLY A 51 -7.02 -17.12 -11.65
CA GLY A 51 -7.83 -17.37 -12.84
C GLY A 51 -7.23 -18.45 -13.73
N PHE A 52 -5.92 -18.40 -14.01
CA PHE A 52 -5.26 -19.42 -14.82
C PHE A 52 -5.21 -20.79 -14.11
N ILE A 53 -4.91 -20.84 -12.80
CA ILE A 53 -4.92 -22.09 -12.02
C ILE A 53 -6.30 -22.73 -12.08
N TRP A 54 -7.36 -21.94 -11.90
CA TRP A 54 -8.73 -22.44 -11.96
C TRP A 54 -9.13 -22.85 -13.37
N LEU A 55 -8.72 -22.12 -14.41
CA LEU A 55 -8.98 -22.51 -15.80
C LEU A 55 -8.28 -23.82 -16.15
N TRP A 56 -7.04 -24.00 -15.70
CA TRP A 56 -6.28 -25.24 -15.86
C TRP A 56 -6.96 -26.40 -15.14
N ALA A 57 -7.41 -26.20 -13.90
CA ALA A 57 -8.14 -27.23 -13.16
C ALA A 57 -9.48 -27.58 -13.84
N ALA A 58 -10.15 -26.58 -14.42
CA ALA A 58 -11.45 -26.74 -15.06
C ALA A 58 -11.41 -27.37 -16.45
N THR A 59 -10.23 -27.59 -17.06
CA THR A 59 -10.14 -28.31 -18.35
C THR A 59 -10.75 -29.71 -18.28
N TRP A 60 -10.84 -30.29 -17.07
CA TRP A 60 -11.41 -31.60 -16.79
C TRP A 60 -12.89 -31.56 -16.36
N MET A 61 -13.46 -30.36 -16.17
CA MET A 61 -14.80 -30.16 -15.57
C MET A 61 -15.89 -29.77 -16.59
N GLY A 62 -15.58 -29.73 -17.89
CA GLY A 62 -16.52 -29.36 -18.96
C GLY A 62 -16.58 -27.86 -19.29
N GLY A 63 -17.16 -27.51 -20.43
CA GLY A 63 -17.07 -26.15 -21.01
C GLY A 63 -17.77 -25.04 -20.22
N GLY A 64 -18.86 -25.34 -19.50
CA GLY A 64 -19.61 -24.34 -18.73
C GLY A 64 -18.84 -23.75 -17.54
N ALA A 65 -18.18 -24.61 -16.76
CA ALA A 65 -17.35 -24.19 -15.62
C ALA A 65 -16.16 -23.34 -16.09
N MET A 66 -15.53 -23.72 -17.21
CA MET A 66 -14.43 -22.97 -17.82
C MET A 66 -14.86 -21.57 -18.25
N LEU A 67 -16.02 -21.44 -18.91
CA LEU A 67 -16.56 -20.14 -19.32
C LEU A 67 -16.83 -19.23 -18.11
N GLY A 68 -17.40 -19.78 -17.04
CA GLY A 68 -17.61 -19.04 -15.80
C GLY A 68 -16.28 -18.52 -15.26
N ILE A 69 -15.31 -19.41 -15.03
CA ILE A 69 -14.03 -19.05 -14.40
C ILE A 69 -13.32 -17.99 -15.23
N LEU A 70 -13.39 -18.12 -16.56
CA LEU A 70 -12.87 -17.11 -17.49
C LEU A 70 -13.55 -15.75 -17.26
N LEU A 71 -14.89 -15.73 -17.17
CA LEU A 71 -15.66 -14.51 -16.94
C LEU A 71 -15.28 -13.84 -15.60
N ILE A 72 -15.22 -14.59 -14.49
CA ILE A 72 -14.82 -14.06 -13.19
C ILE A 72 -13.40 -13.50 -13.24
N SER A 73 -12.48 -14.20 -13.90
CA SER A 73 -11.08 -13.80 -14.03
C SER A 73 -10.95 -12.51 -14.84
N ILE A 74 -11.63 -12.41 -15.98
CA ILE A 74 -11.63 -11.20 -16.82
C ILE A 74 -12.22 -10.02 -16.03
N LEU A 75 -13.37 -10.22 -15.37
CA LEU A 75 -14.01 -9.19 -14.55
C LEU A 75 -13.07 -8.71 -13.42
N GLY A 76 -12.44 -9.63 -12.71
CA GLY A 76 -11.46 -9.30 -11.66
C GLY A 76 -10.22 -8.58 -12.20
N LEU A 77 -9.74 -8.95 -13.40
CA LEU A 77 -8.61 -8.31 -14.05
C LEU A 77 -8.96 -6.88 -14.46
N VAL A 78 -10.10 -6.67 -15.13
CA VAL A 78 -10.60 -5.34 -15.51
C VAL A 78 -10.70 -4.44 -14.28
N ARG A 79 -11.30 -4.93 -13.19
CA ARG A 79 -11.37 -4.19 -11.93
C ARG A 79 -10.00 -3.80 -11.40
N SER A 80 -9.04 -4.73 -11.42
CA SER A 80 -7.68 -4.50 -10.90
C SER A 80 -6.89 -3.51 -11.77
N LEU A 81 -7.07 -3.57 -13.09
CA LEU A 81 -6.50 -2.59 -14.03
C LEU A 81 -7.13 -1.21 -13.85
N MET A 82 -8.45 -1.11 -13.63
CA MET A 82 -9.11 0.15 -13.31
C MET A 82 -8.63 0.73 -11.97
N HIS A 83 -8.38 -0.13 -10.97
CA HIS A 83 -7.80 0.27 -9.68
C HIS A 83 -6.43 0.93 -9.88
N ARG A 84 -5.56 0.27 -10.66
CA ARG A 84 -4.24 0.78 -11.02
C ARG A 84 -4.34 2.08 -11.82
N ALA A 85 -5.23 2.12 -12.82
CA ALA A 85 -5.44 3.28 -13.68
C ALA A 85 -5.90 4.50 -12.90
N ALA A 86 -6.79 4.33 -11.91
CA ALA A 86 -7.18 5.41 -11.01
C ALA A 86 -5.99 5.98 -10.22
N GLY A 87 -5.07 5.12 -9.78
CA GLY A 87 -3.83 5.58 -9.15
C GLY A 87 -2.89 6.32 -10.11
N THR A 88 -2.84 5.93 -11.38
CA THR A 88 -2.09 6.63 -12.44
C THR A 88 -2.72 7.98 -12.79
N GLU A 89 -4.04 8.05 -12.94
CA GLU A 89 -4.76 9.30 -13.19
C GLU A 89 -4.65 10.26 -11.99
N LEU A 90 -4.66 9.75 -10.76
CA LEU A 90 -4.45 10.55 -9.56
C LEU A 90 -3.05 11.18 -9.48
N LEU A 91 -2.04 10.49 -10.02
CA LEU A 91 -0.64 10.91 -9.96
C LEU A 91 -0.21 11.80 -11.13
N TYR A 92 -0.75 11.53 -12.31
CA TYR A 92 -0.23 12.07 -13.58
C TYR A 92 -1.33 12.59 -14.51
N GLY A 93 -2.60 12.40 -14.14
CA GLY A 93 -3.73 12.78 -14.96
C GLY A 93 -4.11 14.25 -14.76
N PRO A 94 -4.72 14.87 -15.79
CA PRO A 94 -5.21 16.24 -15.70
C PRO A 94 -6.48 16.35 -14.83
N GLN A 95 -7.21 15.25 -14.62
CA GLN A 95 -8.46 15.20 -13.85
C GLN A 95 -8.40 14.10 -12.78
N PRO A 96 -7.57 14.27 -11.74
CA PRO A 96 -7.15 13.19 -10.85
C PRO A 96 -8.30 12.48 -10.14
N LEU A 97 -9.31 13.23 -9.67
CA LEU A 97 -10.46 12.62 -8.99
C LEU A 97 -11.44 11.91 -9.95
N ARG A 98 -11.39 12.20 -11.25
CA ARG A 98 -12.26 11.55 -12.24
C ARG A 98 -11.91 10.07 -12.38
N GLY A 99 -10.63 9.73 -12.38
CA GLY A 99 -10.17 8.34 -12.40
C GLY A 99 -10.67 7.53 -11.21
N ILE A 100 -10.60 8.11 -10.00
CA ILE A 100 -11.10 7.43 -8.80
C ILE A 100 -12.62 7.27 -8.85
N LYS A 101 -13.38 8.30 -9.27
CA LYS A 101 -14.84 8.21 -9.42
C LYS A 101 -15.23 7.09 -10.39
N ARG A 102 -14.58 7.02 -11.56
CA ARG A 102 -14.79 5.94 -12.55
C ARG A 102 -14.50 4.57 -11.95
N TYR A 103 -13.35 4.43 -11.30
CA TYR A 103 -12.98 3.19 -10.62
C TYR A 103 -14.02 2.78 -9.58
N THR A 104 -14.45 3.69 -8.71
CA THR A 104 -15.44 3.41 -7.66
C THR A 104 -16.75 2.90 -8.25
N VAL A 105 -17.28 3.55 -9.29
CA VAL A 105 -18.52 3.11 -9.95
C VAL A 105 -18.36 1.72 -10.57
N VAL A 106 -17.30 1.52 -11.35
CA VAL A 106 -17.03 0.23 -12.01
C VAL A 106 -16.79 -0.88 -10.99
N ALA A 107 -16.07 -0.61 -9.90
CA ALA A 107 -15.79 -1.59 -8.86
C ALA A 107 -17.04 -1.97 -8.06
N LEU A 108 -17.95 -1.03 -7.79
CA LEU A 108 -19.23 -1.35 -7.15
C LEU A 108 -20.14 -2.16 -8.07
N ALA A 109 -20.24 -1.79 -9.35
CA ALA A 109 -20.98 -2.55 -10.35
C ALA A 109 -20.41 -3.96 -10.52
N HIS A 110 -19.09 -4.09 -10.58
CA HIS A 110 -18.37 -5.37 -10.61
C HIS A 110 -18.69 -6.21 -9.37
N SER A 111 -18.64 -5.65 -8.16
CA SER A 111 -18.97 -6.36 -6.92
C SER A 111 -20.38 -6.93 -6.95
N ALA A 112 -21.36 -6.15 -7.41
CA ALA A 112 -22.75 -6.60 -7.54
C ALA A 112 -22.89 -7.70 -8.61
N LEU A 113 -22.30 -7.50 -9.79
CA LEU A 113 -22.32 -8.48 -10.86
C LEU A 113 -21.65 -9.79 -10.45
N LEU A 114 -20.51 -9.73 -9.75
CA LEU A 114 -19.82 -10.91 -9.23
C LEU A 114 -20.71 -11.70 -8.27
N ALA A 115 -21.39 -11.04 -7.34
CA ALA A 115 -22.33 -11.70 -6.44
C ALA A 115 -23.48 -12.38 -7.19
N LEU A 116 -24.04 -11.72 -8.21
CA LEU A 116 -25.10 -12.30 -9.05
C LEU A 116 -24.61 -13.51 -9.85
N VAL A 117 -23.42 -13.42 -10.46
CA VAL A 117 -22.81 -14.53 -11.22
C VAL A 117 -22.55 -15.73 -10.29
N LEU A 118 -21.99 -15.49 -9.10
CA LEU A 118 -21.70 -16.55 -8.13
C LEU A 118 -22.98 -17.22 -7.59
N ALA A 119 -24.07 -16.46 -7.42
CA ALA A 119 -25.36 -17.00 -7.00
C ALA A 119 -26.16 -17.66 -8.15
N SER A 120 -25.73 -17.49 -9.40
CA SER A 120 -26.44 -18.01 -10.56
C SER A 120 -26.36 -19.55 -10.65
N PRO A 121 -27.25 -20.20 -11.44
CA PRO A 121 -27.20 -21.64 -11.67
C PRO A 121 -25.89 -22.16 -12.27
N LEU A 122 -25.05 -21.27 -12.83
CA LEU A 122 -23.73 -21.61 -13.36
C LEU A 122 -22.74 -22.03 -12.26
N TYR A 123 -22.88 -21.44 -11.06
CA TYR A 123 -21.96 -21.62 -9.94
C TYR A 123 -22.59 -22.25 -8.71
N GLN A 124 -23.90 -22.03 -8.52
CA GLN A 124 -24.68 -22.62 -7.43
C GLN A 124 -24.08 -22.36 -6.04
N LEU A 125 -23.30 -21.28 -5.87
CA LEU A 125 -22.83 -20.93 -4.54
C LEU A 125 -24.03 -20.47 -3.69
N PRO A 126 -24.04 -20.79 -2.39
CA PRO A 126 -25.06 -20.30 -1.49
C PRO A 126 -25.18 -18.77 -1.60
N VAL A 127 -26.41 -18.26 -1.74
CA VAL A 127 -26.67 -16.82 -1.91
C VAL A 127 -25.95 -16.00 -0.85
N ARG A 128 -25.93 -16.48 0.39
CA ARG A 128 -25.20 -15.89 1.52
C ARG A 128 -23.71 -15.71 1.24
N THR A 129 -23.04 -16.73 0.70
CA THR A 129 -21.61 -16.69 0.32
C THR A 129 -21.37 -15.73 -0.83
N SER A 130 -22.22 -15.77 -1.86
CA SER A 130 -22.11 -14.87 -3.02
C SER A 130 -22.27 -13.39 -2.62
N VAL A 131 -23.24 -13.10 -1.74
CA VAL A 131 -23.43 -11.77 -1.14
C VAL A 131 -22.22 -11.37 -0.29
N ALA A 132 -21.69 -12.29 0.53
CA ALA A 132 -20.50 -12.01 1.34
C ALA A 132 -19.29 -11.62 0.48
N ILE A 133 -19.03 -12.34 -0.61
CA ILE A 133 -17.96 -12.03 -1.57
C ILE A 133 -18.21 -10.67 -2.24
N GLY A 134 -19.44 -10.41 -2.70
CA GLY A 134 -19.81 -9.12 -3.28
C GLY A 134 -19.59 -7.95 -2.33
N LEU A 135 -20.03 -8.08 -1.07
CA LEU A 135 -19.84 -7.07 -0.03
C LEU A 135 -18.36 -6.87 0.31
N ALA A 136 -17.60 -7.95 0.47
CA ALA A 136 -16.16 -7.89 0.69
C ALA A 136 -15.47 -7.10 -0.43
N CYS A 137 -15.77 -7.42 -1.69
CA CYS A 137 -15.27 -6.65 -2.83
C CYS A 137 -15.78 -5.20 -2.83
N ALA A 138 -17.00 -4.91 -2.39
CA ALA A 138 -17.54 -3.55 -2.35
C ALA A 138 -16.91 -2.65 -1.26
N THR A 139 -16.24 -3.24 -0.26
CA THR A 139 -15.71 -2.51 0.91
C THR A 139 -14.77 -1.36 0.53
N TRP A 140 -13.71 -1.62 -0.24
CA TRP A 140 -12.76 -0.58 -0.64
C TRP A 140 -13.38 0.56 -1.48
N PRO A 141 -14.11 0.30 -2.58
CA PRO A 141 -14.72 1.39 -3.34
C PRO A 141 -15.79 2.13 -2.53
N ALA A 142 -16.49 1.48 -1.59
CA ALA A 142 -17.42 2.15 -0.67
C ALA A 142 -16.68 3.11 0.29
N ILE A 143 -15.55 2.69 0.87
CA ILE A 143 -14.71 3.56 1.70
C ILE A 143 -14.23 4.78 0.91
N LEU A 144 -13.71 4.57 -0.30
CA LEU A 144 -13.30 5.68 -1.18
C LEU A 144 -14.47 6.62 -1.50
N LEU A 145 -15.64 6.08 -1.81
CA LEU A 145 -16.84 6.88 -2.09
C LEU A 145 -17.20 7.77 -0.89
N LEU A 146 -17.19 7.21 0.32
CA LEU A 146 -17.54 7.93 1.54
C LEU A 146 -16.53 9.05 1.85
N ILE A 147 -15.24 8.79 1.69
CA ILE A 147 -14.19 9.79 1.94
C ILE A 147 -14.22 10.88 0.87
N LEU A 148 -14.32 10.53 -0.42
CA LEU A 148 -14.34 11.49 -1.52
C LEU A 148 -15.61 12.36 -1.54
N ARG A 149 -16.69 11.91 -0.90
CA ARG A 149 -17.90 12.73 -0.71
C ARG A 149 -17.71 13.85 0.31
N GLN A 150 -16.65 13.86 1.11
CA GLN A 150 -16.41 14.94 2.06
C GLN A 150 -16.15 16.27 1.31
N PRO A 151 -16.71 17.41 1.78
CA PRO A 151 -16.62 18.71 1.08
C PRO A 151 -15.19 19.14 0.74
N ARG A 152 -14.23 18.69 1.55
CA ARG A 152 -12.80 18.97 1.36
C ARG A 152 -12.25 18.41 0.07
N PHE A 153 -12.58 17.17 -0.29
CA PHE A 153 -12.12 16.54 -1.53
C PHE A 153 -12.89 17.05 -2.75
N GLN A 154 -14.15 17.44 -2.54
CA GLN A 154 -14.96 18.02 -3.61
C GLN A 154 -14.41 19.34 -4.16
N ARG A 155 -13.62 20.09 -3.37
CA ARG A 155 -12.95 21.32 -3.82
C ARG A 155 -11.82 21.09 -4.82
N TYR A 156 -11.32 19.86 -4.92
CA TYR A 156 -10.16 19.51 -5.75
C TYR A 156 -10.56 18.69 -6.98
N GLN A 157 -11.78 18.86 -7.47
CA GLN A 157 -12.27 18.14 -8.65
C GLN A 157 -11.58 18.58 -9.93
N ASP A 158 -11.30 19.88 -10.04
CA ASP A 158 -10.79 20.49 -11.26
C ASP A 158 -9.28 20.73 -11.20
N GLU A 159 -8.73 20.98 -10.01
CA GLU A 159 -7.29 21.22 -9.82
C GLU A 159 -6.80 20.66 -8.49
N LEU A 160 -5.63 20.01 -8.50
CA LEU A 160 -4.94 19.62 -7.28
C LEU A 160 -3.98 20.73 -6.85
N PRO A 161 -3.88 20.99 -5.54
CA PRO A 161 -2.82 21.84 -5.04
C PRO A 161 -1.49 21.15 -5.35
N ILE A 162 -0.61 21.85 -6.06
CA ILE A 162 0.76 21.40 -6.25
C ILE A 162 1.45 21.54 -4.88
N SER A 163 1.70 20.41 -4.22
CA SER A 163 2.43 20.45 -2.96
C SER A 163 3.87 20.88 -3.18
N GLU A 164 4.40 21.64 -2.23
CA GLU A 164 5.79 22.11 -2.28
C GLU A 164 6.79 20.92 -2.29
N ASP A 165 6.45 19.87 -1.56
CA ASP A 165 7.24 18.64 -1.46
C ASP A 165 6.97 17.67 -2.63
N LYS A 166 6.02 17.99 -3.52
CA LYS A 166 5.55 17.12 -4.61
C LYS A 166 5.15 15.72 -4.12
N GLY A 167 4.83 15.49 -2.85
CA GLY A 167 4.54 14.18 -2.28
C GLY A 167 5.76 13.28 -2.07
N PHE A 168 6.99 13.82 -2.08
CA PHE A 168 8.19 13.04 -1.78
C PHE A 168 8.22 12.55 -0.33
N GLU A 169 7.80 13.37 0.64
CA GLU A 169 7.77 12.95 2.04
C GLU A 169 6.71 11.87 2.27
N GLY A 170 5.56 11.97 1.60
CA GLY A 170 4.53 10.92 1.64
C GLY A 170 5.04 9.58 1.09
N ALA A 171 5.71 9.59 -0.06
CA ALA A 171 6.36 8.40 -0.61
C ALA A 171 7.43 7.83 0.35
N ALA A 172 8.23 8.71 0.99
CA ALA A 172 9.24 8.33 1.96
C ALA A 172 8.66 7.68 3.23
N VAL A 173 7.50 8.16 3.72
CA VAL A 173 6.74 7.49 4.79
C VAL A 173 6.34 6.08 4.38
N LEU A 174 5.74 5.92 3.19
CA LEU A 174 5.33 4.60 2.68
C LEU A 174 6.53 3.66 2.53
N MET A 175 7.63 4.14 1.96
CA MET A 175 8.88 3.38 1.81
C MET A 175 9.44 2.93 3.16
N THR A 176 9.40 3.80 4.17
CA THR A 176 9.89 3.47 5.51
C THR A 176 9.06 2.36 6.14
N ILE A 177 7.72 2.49 6.13
CA ILE A 177 6.82 1.49 6.72
C ILE A 177 6.94 0.15 5.98
N LEU A 178 6.83 0.15 4.65
CA LEU A 178 6.93 -1.07 3.83
C LEU A 178 8.33 -1.69 3.89
N GLY A 179 9.37 -0.87 4.00
CA GLY A 179 10.75 -1.32 4.18
C GLY A 179 10.97 -2.03 5.51
N ILE A 180 10.49 -1.45 6.62
CA ILE A 180 10.64 -2.07 7.96
C ILE A 180 9.78 -3.34 8.03
N ALA A 181 8.55 -3.32 7.50
CA ALA A 181 7.73 -4.52 7.42
C ALA A 181 8.42 -5.63 6.61
N GLY A 182 8.95 -5.31 5.43
CA GLY A 182 9.73 -6.25 4.61
C GLY A 182 10.99 -6.76 5.31
N LEU A 183 11.68 -5.91 6.07
CA LEU A 183 12.85 -6.28 6.85
C LEU A 183 12.51 -7.29 7.95
N CYS A 184 11.43 -7.05 8.71
CA CYS A 184 10.98 -7.96 9.75
C CYS A 184 10.51 -9.30 9.18
N VAL A 185 9.69 -9.28 8.12
CA VAL A 185 9.23 -10.50 7.44
C VAL A 185 10.43 -11.29 6.88
N GLY A 186 11.28 -10.63 6.09
CA GLY A 186 12.46 -11.26 5.50
C GLY A 186 13.45 -11.78 6.54
N GLY A 187 13.63 -11.05 7.65
CA GLY A 187 14.48 -11.47 8.76
C GLY A 187 13.95 -12.72 9.47
N VAL A 188 12.64 -12.79 9.74
CA VAL A 188 12.01 -13.99 10.30
C VAL A 188 12.12 -15.19 9.35
N LEU A 189 11.82 -15.00 8.06
CA LEU A 189 11.93 -16.07 7.06
C LEU A 189 13.38 -16.56 6.92
N LEU A 190 14.36 -15.65 6.90
CA LEU A 190 15.78 -16.01 6.84
C LEU A 190 16.21 -16.76 8.10
N TRP A 191 15.86 -16.23 9.28
CA TRP A 191 16.20 -16.86 10.55
C TRP A 191 15.65 -18.27 10.63
N THR A 192 14.36 -18.46 10.35
CA THR A 192 13.72 -19.79 10.35
C THR A 192 14.33 -20.74 9.32
N MET A 193 14.63 -20.27 8.11
CA MET A 193 15.23 -21.10 7.06
C MET A 193 16.62 -21.62 7.46
N ILE A 194 17.44 -20.82 8.13
CA ILE A 194 18.79 -21.22 8.59
C ILE A 194 18.71 -22.31 9.67
N GLN A 195 17.61 -22.39 10.41
CA GLN A 195 17.42 -23.40 11.46
C GLN A 195 17.01 -24.77 10.91
N ILE A 196 16.62 -24.87 9.63
CA ILE A 196 16.24 -26.13 9.01
C ILE A 196 17.51 -26.96 8.72
N PRO A 197 17.64 -28.19 9.25
CA PRO A 197 18.79 -29.04 8.99
C PRO A 197 19.00 -29.27 7.48
N GLY A 198 20.22 -29.02 7.00
CA GLY A 198 20.56 -29.16 5.58
C GLY A 198 20.15 -27.99 4.68
N ALA A 199 19.50 -26.94 5.21
CA ALA A 199 19.12 -25.77 4.42
C ALA A 199 20.30 -25.03 3.79
N LEU A 200 21.53 -25.18 4.31
CA LEU A 200 22.74 -24.59 3.72
C LEU A 200 23.39 -25.46 2.64
N ARG A 201 22.69 -26.48 2.11
CA ARG A 201 23.18 -27.35 1.03
C ARG A 201 22.32 -27.21 -0.22
N GLY A 202 22.93 -27.34 -1.39
CA GLY A 202 22.24 -27.36 -2.70
C GLY A 202 21.33 -26.14 -2.93
N LEU A 203 20.09 -26.39 -3.37
CA LEU A 203 19.07 -25.36 -3.61
C LEU A 203 18.67 -24.60 -2.34
N GLY A 204 18.76 -25.22 -1.17
CA GLY A 204 18.50 -24.56 0.11
C GLY A 204 19.45 -23.38 0.33
N ALA A 205 20.74 -23.55 0.01
CA ALA A 205 21.73 -22.48 0.15
C ALA A 205 21.38 -21.28 -0.73
N LEU A 206 20.92 -21.52 -1.95
CA LEU A 206 20.46 -20.47 -2.86
C LEU A 206 19.22 -19.75 -2.31
N LEU A 207 18.27 -20.47 -1.70
CA LEU A 207 17.11 -19.86 -1.04
C LEU A 207 17.52 -18.99 0.16
N VAL A 208 18.45 -19.47 1.00
CA VAL A 208 19.00 -18.69 2.12
C VAL A 208 19.69 -17.41 1.62
N LEU A 209 20.52 -17.52 0.58
CA LEU A 209 21.17 -16.35 -0.04
C LEU A 209 20.15 -15.37 -0.64
N THR A 210 19.10 -15.89 -1.27
CA THR A 210 18.00 -15.09 -1.82
C THR A 210 17.25 -14.34 -0.72
N LEU A 211 16.94 -15.00 0.40
CA LEU A 211 16.32 -14.36 1.56
C LEU A 211 17.26 -13.29 2.17
N GLY A 212 18.57 -13.58 2.23
CA GLY A 212 19.59 -12.59 2.61
C GLY A 212 19.59 -11.36 1.71
N LEU A 213 19.49 -11.56 0.39
CA LEU A 213 19.37 -10.46 -0.57
C LEU A 213 18.07 -9.64 -0.38
N LEU A 214 16.94 -10.29 -0.07
CA LEU A 214 15.68 -9.60 0.22
C LEU A 214 15.76 -8.79 1.54
N VAL A 215 16.49 -9.27 2.54
CA VAL A 215 16.80 -8.52 3.77
C VAL A 215 17.65 -7.30 3.43
N ILE A 216 18.74 -7.44 2.67
CA ILE A 216 19.59 -6.33 2.22
C ILE A 216 18.76 -5.31 1.43
N ARG A 217 17.93 -5.77 0.50
CA ARG A 217 17.00 -4.94 -0.25
C ARG A 217 16.07 -4.14 0.67
N SER A 218 15.55 -4.77 1.73
CA SER A 218 14.67 -4.11 2.70
C SER A 218 15.42 -3.07 3.53
N VAL A 219 16.69 -3.30 3.90
CA VAL A 219 17.55 -2.28 4.54
C VAL A 219 17.73 -1.07 3.62
N VAL A 220 18.07 -1.29 2.35
CA VAL A 220 18.21 -0.19 1.36
C VAL A 220 16.87 0.54 1.16
N HIS A 221 15.75 -0.18 1.19
CA HIS A 221 14.40 0.39 1.13
C HIS A 221 14.13 1.35 2.29
N VAL A 222 14.43 0.92 3.53
CA VAL A 222 14.30 1.75 4.73
C VAL A 222 15.25 2.94 4.66
N ALA A 223 16.50 2.74 4.26
CA ALA A 223 17.48 3.81 4.15
C ALA A 223 17.09 4.91 3.14
N ALA A 224 16.44 4.52 2.04
CA ALA A 224 15.88 5.44 1.05
C ALA A 224 14.62 6.16 1.57
N GLY A 225 13.75 5.46 2.32
CA GLY A 225 12.61 6.07 3.00
C GLY A 225 13.05 7.09 4.05
N VAL A 226 13.92 6.70 4.98
CA VAL A 226 14.42 7.57 6.06
C VAL A 226 15.17 8.78 5.51
N SER A 227 15.90 8.66 4.39
CA SER A 227 16.52 9.84 3.78
C SER A 227 15.52 10.86 3.29
N GLY A 228 14.42 10.43 2.66
CA GLY A 228 13.36 11.35 2.22
C GLY A 228 12.59 11.98 3.38
N LEU A 229 12.71 11.43 4.60
CA LEU A 229 12.12 11.99 5.81
C LEU A 229 13.03 12.98 6.55
N GLY A 230 14.33 12.93 6.29
CA GLY A 230 15.34 13.82 6.86
C GLY A 230 15.46 15.13 6.07
N ASN A 231 16.36 16.01 6.50
CA ASN A 231 16.70 17.25 5.78
C ASN A 231 17.65 16.97 4.59
N ALA A 232 17.45 15.86 3.87
CA ALA A 232 18.26 15.50 2.73
C ALA A 232 17.90 16.36 1.51
N SER A 233 18.87 16.59 0.62
CA SER A 233 18.59 17.19 -0.69
C SER A 233 17.67 16.27 -1.50
N LEU A 234 16.90 16.88 -2.41
CA LEU A 234 16.03 16.14 -3.33
C LEU A 234 16.85 15.13 -4.15
N ASP A 235 18.01 15.54 -4.64
CA ASP A 235 18.89 14.72 -5.45
C ASP A 235 19.35 13.46 -4.72
N LEU A 236 19.73 13.59 -3.45
CA LEU A 236 20.14 12.44 -2.63
C LEU A 236 18.97 11.46 -2.44
N SER A 237 17.76 11.96 -2.28
CA SER A 237 16.56 11.13 -2.14
C SER A 237 16.25 10.39 -3.44
N VAL A 238 16.30 11.08 -4.58
CA VAL A 238 16.12 10.49 -5.92
C VAL A 238 17.18 9.43 -6.20
N GLU A 239 18.44 9.73 -5.89
CA GLU A 239 19.55 8.79 -6.06
C GLU A 239 19.35 7.52 -5.23
N ARG A 240 19.03 7.66 -3.93
CA ARG A 240 18.79 6.52 -3.03
C ARG A 240 17.59 5.68 -3.47
N VAL A 241 16.51 6.31 -3.91
CA VAL A 241 15.36 5.60 -4.47
C VAL A 241 15.75 4.88 -5.76
N GLY A 242 16.57 5.50 -6.61
CA GLY A 242 17.11 4.87 -7.82
C GLY A 242 17.93 3.61 -7.51
N ARG A 243 18.84 3.68 -6.52
CA ARG A 243 19.61 2.53 -6.04
C ARG A 243 18.70 1.43 -5.48
N TYR A 244 17.73 1.79 -4.63
CA TYR A 244 16.72 0.88 -4.13
C TYR A 244 15.96 0.19 -5.27
N ALA A 245 15.48 0.96 -6.24
CA ALA A 245 14.65 0.44 -7.31
C ALA A 245 15.42 -0.57 -8.18
N ASN A 246 16.67 -0.26 -8.54
CA ASN A 246 17.53 -1.15 -9.30
C ASN A 246 17.80 -2.46 -8.53
N LEU A 247 18.19 -2.36 -7.25
CA LEU A 247 18.39 -3.52 -6.39
C LEU A 247 17.08 -4.33 -6.22
N GLY A 248 15.94 -3.65 -6.11
CA GLY A 248 14.62 -4.25 -5.99
C GLY A 248 14.22 -5.08 -7.21
N ILE A 249 14.50 -4.58 -8.42
CA ILE A 249 14.25 -5.32 -9.67
C ILE A 249 15.20 -6.52 -9.78
N ILE A 250 16.50 -6.33 -9.54
CA ILE A 250 17.50 -7.40 -9.61
C ILE A 250 17.17 -8.52 -8.61
N SER A 251 16.91 -8.16 -7.35
CA SER A 251 16.54 -9.13 -6.32
C SER A 251 15.24 -9.85 -6.64
N ALA A 252 14.22 -9.18 -7.20
CA ALA A 252 12.98 -9.84 -7.63
C ALA A 252 13.23 -10.90 -8.71
N LEU A 253 14.05 -10.59 -9.72
CA LEU A 253 14.42 -11.53 -10.78
C LEU A 253 15.24 -12.71 -10.24
N LEU A 254 16.21 -12.45 -9.36
CA LEU A 254 17.01 -13.50 -8.72
C LEU A 254 16.14 -14.41 -7.84
N THR A 255 15.23 -13.83 -7.04
CA THR A 255 14.28 -14.62 -6.25
C THR A 255 13.42 -15.50 -7.13
N ALA A 256 12.82 -14.94 -8.19
CA ALA A 256 12.02 -15.72 -9.12
C ALA A 256 12.84 -16.83 -9.79
N GLY A 257 14.08 -16.54 -10.21
CA GLY A 257 14.97 -17.53 -10.82
C GLY A 257 15.36 -18.67 -9.88
N VAL A 258 15.72 -18.37 -8.63
CA VAL A 258 16.06 -19.40 -7.63
C VAL A 258 14.84 -20.25 -7.26
N MET A 259 13.66 -19.63 -7.11
CA MET A 259 12.44 -20.40 -6.87
C MET A 259 12.08 -21.27 -8.08
N PHE A 260 12.28 -20.76 -9.30
CA PHE A 260 12.04 -21.53 -10.53
C PHE A 260 12.95 -22.75 -10.61
N LEU A 261 14.24 -22.60 -10.35
CA LEU A 261 15.17 -23.73 -10.27
C LEU A 261 14.76 -24.75 -9.19
N SER A 262 14.24 -24.27 -8.07
CA SER A 262 13.73 -25.14 -7.00
C SER A 262 12.52 -25.96 -7.45
N VAL A 263 11.61 -25.35 -8.22
CA VAL A 263 10.42 -26.01 -8.78
C VAL A 263 10.78 -27.02 -9.87
N VAL A 264 11.69 -26.66 -10.79
CA VAL A 264 12.16 -27.58 -11.83
C VAL A 264 12.87 -28.80 -11.21
N GLY A 265 13.70 -28.59 -10.19
CA GLY A 265 14.42 -29.67 -9.51
C GLY A 265 13.51 -30.63 -8.74
N SER A 266 12.36 -30.16 -8.26
CA SER A 266 11.39 -30.95 -7.47
C SER A 266 10.28 -31.59 -8.31
N ARG A 267 10.29 -31.40 -9.64
CA ARG A 267 9.18 -31.77 -10.54
C ARG A 267 7.84 -31.18 -10.08
N ALA A 268 7.87 -29.95 -9.56
CA ALA A 268 6.68 -29.30 -9.06
C ALA A 268 5.67 -29.03 -10.19
N ASP A 269 4.42 -28.88 -9.79
CA ASP A 269 3.32 -28.69 -10.71
C ASP A 269 3.33 -27.30 -11.38
N PHE A 270 2.53 -27.15 -12.43
CA PHE A 270 2.39 -25.90 -13.15
C PHE A 270 1.94 -24.74 -12.23
N SER A 271 1.14 -25.02 -11.20
CA SER A 271 0.67 -24.01 -10.24
C SER A 271 1.82 -23.37 -9.46
N SER A 272 2.87 -24.14 -9.15
CA SER A 272 4.09 -23.66 -8.51
C SER A 272 4.85 -22.67 -9.40
N ILE A 273 5.00 -22.97 -10.70
CA ILE A 273 5.65 -22.06 -11.67
C ILE A 273 4.91 -20.73 -11.73
N LEU A 274 3.58 -20.78 -11.78
CA LEU A 274 2.77 -19.58 -11.89
C LEU A 274 2.80 -18.74 -10.61
N SER A 275 2.83 -19.39 -9.44
CA SER A 275 2.99 -18.73 -8.14
C SER A 275 4.33 -17.99 -8.05
N ILE A 276 5.41 -18.56 -8.61
CA ILE A 276 6.72 -17.90 -8.67
C ILE A 276 6.65 -16.64 -9.53
N ALA A 277 5.95 -16.68 -10.67
CA ALA A 277 5.76 -15.50 -11.51
C ALA A 277 5.03 -14.37 -10.76
N VAL A 278 4.02 -14.69 -9.93
CA VAL A 278 3.36 -13.69 -9.06
C VAL A 278 4.33 -13.11 -8.06
N ILE A 279 5.07 -13.97 -7.34
CA ILE A 279 6.00 -13.52 -6.30
C ILE A 279 7.06 -12.61 -6.92
N GLY A 280 7.64 -12.99 -8.05
CA GLY A 280 8.58 -12.16 -8.80
C GLY A 280 7.97 -10.81 -9.20
N TRP A 281 6.73 -10.81 -9.72
CA TRP A 281 6.03 -9.59 -10.10
C TRP A 281 5.72 -8.68 -8.90
N VAL A 282 5.18 -9.23 -7.81
CA VAL A 282 4.86 -8.50 -6.58
C VAL A 282 6.15 -7.94 -5.95
N LEU A 283 7.27 -8.65 -6.04
CA LEU A 283 8.56 -8.12 -5.62
C LEU A 283 9.07 -7.02 -6.55
N ALA A 284 8.76 -7.03 -7.85
CA ALA A 284 9.25 -6.02 -8.80
C ALA A 284 8.37 -4.75 -8.84
N ILE A 285 7.08 -4.84 -8.56
CA ILE A 285 6.10 -3.78 -8.81
C ILE A 285 6.41 -2.47 -8.06
N TRP A 286 6.71 -2.57 -6.76
CA TRP A 286 6.93 -1.39 -5.92
C TRP A 286 8.20 -0.61 -6.30
N PRO A 287 9.37 -1.26 -6.51
CA PRO A 287 10.53 -0.63 -7.14
C PRO A 287 10.22 0.12 -8.44
N LEU A 288 9.43 -0.48 -9.33
CA LEU A 288 9.08 0.11 -10.63
C LEU A 288 8.19 1.35 -10.46
N ILE A 289 7.18 1.28 -9.59
CA ILE A 289 6.31 2.40 -9.26
C ILE A 289 7.13 3.57 -8.70
N LEU A 290 8.00 3.31 -7.72
CA LEU A 290 8.82 4.34 -7.09
C LEU A 290 9.83 4.95 -8.06
N ARG A 291 10.50 4.14 -8.88
CA ARG A 291 11.44 4.64 -9.89
C ARG A 291 10.75 5.62 -10.83
N ARG A 292 9.57 5.25 -11.35
CA ARG A 292 8.78 6.12 -12.21
C ARG A 292 8.34 7.39 -11.49
N TYR A 293 7.77 7.25 -10.29
CA TYR A 293 7.28 8.36 -9.47
C TYR A 293 8.34 9.41 -9.20
N PHE A 294 9.53 9.00 -8.76
CA PHE A 294 10.63 9.92 -8.44
C PHE A 294 11.24 10.52 -9.70
N ALA A 295 11.44 9.73 -10.77
CA ALA A 295 12.03 10.22 -12.02
C ALA A 295 11.16 11.31 -12.67
N GLU A 296 9.86 11.08 -12.81
CA GLU A 296 8.95 12.05 -13.45
C GLU A 296 8.84 13.35 -12.64
N ARG A 297 8.79 13.27 -11.31
CA ARG A 297 8.72 14.47 -10.44
C ARG A 297 10.03 15.24 -10.38
N HIS A 298 11.16 14.54 -10.39
CA HIS A 298 12.47 15.17 -10.46
C HIS A 298 12.63 15.89 -11.80
N PHE A 299 12.30 15.24 -12.91
CA PHE A 299 12.32 15.85 -14.24
C PHE A 299 11.39 17.07 -14.35
N ALA A 300 10.17 16.98 -13.82
CA ALA A 300 9.26 18.13 -13.75
C ALA A 300 9.80 19.27 -12.87
N SER A 301 10.64 18.96 -11.86
CA SER A 301 11.34 19.98 -11.07
C SER A 301 12.39 20.72 -11.87
N LEU A 302 13.20 19.98 -12.62
CA LEU A 302 14.24 20.55 -13.46
C LEU A 302 13.65 21.43 -14.57
N LEU A 303 12.55 20.98 -15.20
CA LEU A 303 11.85 21.77 -16.22
C LEU A 303 11.21 23.05 -15.67
N ALA A 304 10.82 23.07 -14.40
CA ALA A 304 10.27 24.25 -13.76
C ALA A 304 11.33 25.32 -13.41
N GLY A 305 12.62 25.06 -13.67
CA GLY A 305 13.71 25.97 -13.29
C GLY A 305 13.89 26.10 -11.78
N ASN A 306 13.36 25.16 -11.00
CA ASN A 306 13.57 25.12 -9.56
C ASN A 306 14.96 24.55 -9.29
N ASP A 307 15.98 25.40 -9.43
CA ASP A 307 17.37 25.09 -9.10
C ASP A 307 17.64 25.13 -7.58
N ASP A 308 16.61 25.36 -6.76
CA ASP A 308 16.72 25.37 -5.30
C ASP A 308 17.20 23.98 -4.81
N PRO A 309 18.42 23.88 -4.24
CA PRO A 309 18.98 22.60 -3.80
C PRO A 309 18.27 22.05 -2.55
N ILE A 310 17.41 22.86 -1.92
CA ILE A 310 16.74 22.56 -0.66
C ILE A 310 15.30 22.13 -0.94
N HIS A 311 15.02 20.87 -0.65
CA HIS A 311 13.69 20.29 -0.68
C HIS A 311 12.76 21.02 0.30
N ARG A 312 11.64 21.58 -0.20
CA ARG A 312 10.61 22.14 0.67
C ARG A 312 9.85 21.01 1.34
N ARG A 313 9.75 21.06 2.66
CA ARG A 313 9.06 20.04 3.45
C ARG A 313 7.55 20.19 3.33
N ALA A 314 6.83 19.07 3.38
CA ALA A 314 5.39 19.11 3.49
C ALA A 314 5.00 19.67 4.87
N PRO A 315 4.00 20.56 4.99
CA PRO A 315 3.53 21.02 6.30
C PRO A 315 3.10 19.88 7.23
N ASP A 316 2.59 18.78 6.66
CA ASP A 316 2.20 17.58 7.39
C ASP A 316 3.29 16.51 7.52
N THR A 317 4.49 16.76 7.01
CA THR A 317 5.65 15.86 7.12
C THR A 317 5.43 14.45 6.53
N GLY A 318 4.52 14.35 5.54
CA GLY A 318 4.08 13.09 4.92
C GLY A 318 3.05 12.30 5.74
N LEU A 319 2.50 12.83 6.83
CA LEU A 319 1.54 12.11 7.68
C LEU A 319 0.25 11.74 6.94
N THR A 320 -0.23 12.54 5.98
CA THR A 320 -1.39 12.13 5.16
C THR A 320 -1.18 10.80 4.42
N ALA A 321 0.06 10.46 4.03
CA ALA A 321 0.39 9.18 3.42
C ALA A 321 0.17 8.00 4.38
N LEU A 322 0.57 8.17 5.63
CA LEU A 322 0.26 7.23 6.71
C LEU A 322 -1.26 7.08 6.88
N GLY A 323 -2.01 8.20 6.83
CA GLY A 323 -3.46 8.16 6.90
C GLY A 323 -4.10 7.29 5.80
N TRP A 324 -3.67 7.46 4.55
CA TRP A 324 -4.14 6.63 3.43
C TRP A 324 -3.71 5.17 3.52
N LEU A 325 -2.51 4.90 4.05
CA LEU A 325 -2.06 3.54 4.32
C LEU A 325 -2.97 2.85 5.36
N LEU A 326 -3.32 3.54 6.45
CA LEU A 326 -4.22 3.01 7.48
C LEU A 326 -5.62 2.74 6.95
N ILE A 327 -6.16 3.64 6.13
CA ILE A 327 -7.46 3.44 5.45
C ILE A 327 -7.39 2.22 4.53
N SER A 328 -6.30 2.04 3.79
CA SER A 328 -6.11 0.92 2.86
C SER A 328 -5.98 -0.42 3.60
N MET A 329 -5.16 -0.47 4.66
CA MET A 329 -5.00 -1.67 5.48
C MET A 329 -6.28 -2.03 6.23
N GLY A 330 -6.92 -1.04 6.86
CA GLY A 330 -8.21 -1.23 7.52
C GLY A 330 -9.31 -1.64 6.53
N GLY A 331 -9.33 -1.08 5.32
CA GLY A 331 -10.26 -1.49 4.27
C GLY A 331 -10.06 -2.93 3.81
N ALA A 332 -8.81 -3.36 3.63
CA ALA A 332 -8.48 -4.75 3.29
C ALA A 332 -8.88 -5.73 4.40
N GLN A 333 -8.54 -5.42 5.65
CA GLN A 333 -8.89 -6.25 6.81
C GLN A 333 -10.41 -6.28 7.05
N LEU A 334 -11.11 -5.17 6.83
CA LEU A 334 -12.57 -5.10 6.89
C LEU A 334 -13.20 -5.95 5.79
N SER A 335 -12.65 -5.95 4.57
CA SER A 335 -13.15 -6.78 3.46
C SER A 335 -13.11 -8.26 3.84
N LEU A 336 -12.00 -8.71 4.41
CA LEU A 336 -11.84 -10.08 4.91
C LEU A 336 -12.80 -10.39 6.08
N SER A 337 -12.97 -9.43 7.00
CA SER A 337 -13.90 -9.57 8.13
C SER A 337 -15.36 -9.69 7.67
N VAL A 338 -15.78 -8.89 6.69
CA VAL A 338 -17.11 -8.95 6.07
C VAL A 338 -17.34 -10.32 5.43
N LEU A 339 -16.34 -10.83 4.68
CA LEU A 339 -16.42 -12.16 4.08
C LEU A 339 -16.65 -13.25 5.14
N ALA A 340 -15.90 -13.21 6.23
CA ALA A 340 -15.99 -14.21 7.30
C ALA A 340 -17.30 -14.10 8.13
N ILE A 341 -17.73 -12.88 8.48
CA ILE A 341 -18.96 -12.63 9.26
C ILE A 341 -20.21 -12.98 8.44
N VAL A 342 -20.29 -12.48 7.19
CA VAL A 342 -21.46 -12.66 6.35
C VAL A 342 -21.47 -14.05 5.73
N GLY A 343 -20.33 -14.59 5.29
CA GLY A 343 -20.25 -15.89 4.61
C GLY A 343 -20.67 -17.05 5.50
N GLY A 344 -20.26 -17.06 6.77
CA GLY A 344 -20.73 -18.00 7.80
C GLY A 344 -20.35 -19.48 7.61
N SER A 345 -19.94 -19.92 6.42
CA SER A 345 -19.55 -21.31 6.12
C SER A 345 -18.20 -21.68 6.71
N ALA A 346 -18.03 -22.96 7.10
CA ALA A 346 -16.77 -23.49 7.61
C ALA A 346 -15.62 -23.32 6.61
N ASP A 347 -15.86 -23.53 5.32
CA ASP A 347 -14.83 -23.41 4.27
C ASP A 347 -14.31 -21.96 4.10
N LEU A 348 -15.14 -20.95 4.32
CA LEU A 348 -14.70 -19.55 4.34
C LEU A 348 -14.02 -19.17 5.67
N ARG A 349 -14.25 -19.93 6.74
CA ARG A 349 -13.46 -19.82 7.98
C ARG A 349 -12.04 -20.37 7.81
N ASP A 350 -11.79 -21.21 6.81
CA ASP A 350 -10.42 -21.67 6.50
C ASP A 350 -9.59 -20.60 5.78
N LEU A 351 -10.19 -19.84 4.85
CA LEU A 351 -9.65 -18.52 4.45
C LEU A 351 -9.54 -17.59 5.66
N GLY A 352 -10.48 -17.76 6.58
CA GLY A 352 -10.47 -17.19 7.90
C GLY A 352 -9.21 -17.53 8.68
N HIS A 353 -8.45 -18.62 8.53
CA HIS A 353 -7.21 -18.83 9.32
C HIS A 353 -6.17 -17.71 9.16
N LEU A 354 -6.21 -16.97 8.05
CA LEU A 354 -5.41 -15.76 7.84
C LEU A 354 -5.85 -14.58 8.74
N LEU A 355 -7.10 -14.55 9.23
CA LEU A 355 -7.69 -13.49 10.07
C LEU A 355 -7.41 -13.66 11.59
N PRO A 356 -7.63 -14.80 12.27
CA PRO A 356 -7.22 -15.03 13.65
C PRO A 356 -5.73 -14.88 13.87
N ALA A 357 -4.90 -15.26 12.88
CA ALA A 357 -3.47 -14.96 12.89
C ALA A 357 -3.18 -13.45 13.05
N LEU A 358 -4.12 -12.60 12.60
CA LEU A 358 -4.04 -11.15 12.67
C LEU A 358 -4.85 -10.54 13.82
N SER A 359 -5.82 -11.22 14.45
CA SER A 359 -6.68 -10.56 15.47
C SER A 359 -7.38 -11.47 16.48
N GLY A 360 -7.13 -12.77 16.48
CA GLY A 360 -7.77 -13.76 17.37
C GLY A 360 -9.23 -14.11 17.00
N ASN A 361 -10.11 -13.11 16.87
CA ASN A 361 -11.51 -13.27 16.47
C ASN A 361 -11.85 -12.29 15.33
N VAL A 362 -12.75 -12.69 14.42
CA VAL A 362 -13.24 -11.90 13.29
C VAL A 362 -13.88 -10.57 13.71
N TRP A 363 -14.62 -10.54 14.83
CA TRP A 363 -15.25 -9.30 15.32
C TRP A 363 -14.20 -8.30 15.83
N THR A 364 -13.20 -8.79 16.54
CA THR A 364 -12.04 -8.00 16.96
C THR A 364 -11.27 -7.48 15.73
N ALA A 365 -11.14 -8.29 14.68
CA ALA A 365 -10.58 -7.88 13.39
C ALA A 365 -11.35 -6.72 12.78
N ALA A 366 -12.68 -6.83 12.72
CA ALA A 366 -13.55 -5.81 12.17
C ALA A 366 -13.45 -4.50 12.96
N LEU A 367 -13.46 -4.56 14.29
CA LEU A 367 -13.30 -3.39 15.16
C LEU A 367 -11.94 -2.70 14.98
N ILE A 368 -10.85 -3.46 14.95
CA ILE A 368 -9.50 -2.93 14.66
C ILE A 368 -9.47 -2.28 13.27
N SER A 369 -10.10 -2.92 12.27
CA SER A 369 -10.16 -2.40 10.91
C SER A 369 -10.88 -1.05 10.84
N LEU A 370 -12.02 -0.93 11.52
CA LEU A 370 -12.77 0.32 11.63
C LEU A 370 -11.98 1.39 12.40
N ALA A 371 -11.26 1.01 13.46
CA ALA A 371 -10.39 1.92 14.20
C ALA A 371 -9.24 2.44 13.33
N HIS A 372 -8.62 1.60 12.49
CA HIS A 372 -7.60 2.01 11.52
C HIS A 372 -8.16 2.96 10.45
N ILE A 373 -9.35 2.66 9.89
CA ILE A 373 -10.01 3.55 8.94
C ILE A 373 -10.31 4.91 9.59
N GLY A 374 -10.87 4.92 10.81
CA GLY A 374 -11.16 6.13 11.56
C GLY A 374 -9.91 6.95 11.85
N ALA A 375 -8.86 6.32 12.38
CA ALA A 375 -7.56 6.96 12.62
C ALA A 375 -6.98 7.53 11.32
N GLY A 376 -6.99 6.76 10.23
CA GLY A 376 -6.49 7.21 8.94
C GLY A 376 -7.27 8.41 8.40
N VAL A 377 -8.61 8.43 8.52
CA VAL A 377 -9.43 9.61 8.17
C VAL A 377 -9.05 10.83 9.01
N THR A 378 -8.85 10.68 10.32
CA THR A 378 -8.44 11.82 11.18
C THR A 378 -7.08 12.39 10.79
N VAL A 379 -6.15 11.53 10.34
CA VAL A 379 -4.82 11.93 9.84
C VAL A 379 -4.92 12.63 8.50
N VAL A 380 -5.61 12.05 7.52
CA VAL A 380 -5.81 12.68 6.20
C VAL A 380 -6.47 14.05 6.35
N GLN A 381 -7.38 14.19 7.32
CA GLN A 381 -8.03 15.47 7.62
C GLN A 381 -7.16 16.45 8.43
N MET A 382 -5.99 16.06 8.94
CA MET A 382 -5.18 16.87 9.86
C MET A 382 -6.00 17.44 11.02
N ASN A 383 -6.90 16.63 11.59
CA ASN A 383 -7.71 17.06 12.73
C ASN A 383 -6.79 17.37 13.93
N ARG A 384 -7.15 18.33 14.80
CA ARG A 384 -6.34 18.70 15.99
C ARG A 384 -5.95 17.51 16.87
N HIS A 385 -6.77 16.46 16.87
CA HIS A 385 -6.59 15.25 17.68
C HIS A 385 -5.92 14.09 16.92
N HIS A 386 -5.50 14.27 15.67
CA HIS A 386 -4.99 13.16 14.84
C HIS A 386 -3.85 12.40 15.53
N ARG A 387 -2.92 13.11 16.20
CA ARG A 387 -1.79 12.47 16.89
C ARG A 387 -2.23 11.57 18.04
N ALA A 388 -3.15 12.06 18.87
CA ALA A 388 -3.68 11.31 20.00
C ALA A 388 -4.46 10.08 19.54
N VAL A 389 -5.35 10.24 18.55
CA VAL A 389 -6.16 9.14 17.99
C VAL A 389 -5.25 8.06 17.40
N VAL A 390 -4.28 8.45 16.57
CA VAL A 390 -3.36 7.48 15.95
C VAL A 390 -2.48 6.77 16.97
N THR A 391 -1.99 7.50 17.97
CA THR A 391 -1.18 6.89 19.03
C THR A 391 -2.01 5.89 19.83
N ALA A 392 -3.26 6.23 20.18
CA ALA A 392 -4.15 5.33 20.89
C ALA A 392 -4.46 4.06 20.09
N VAL A 393 -4.89 4.21 18.83
CA VAL A 393 -5.16 3.07 17.93
C VAL A 393 -3.91 2.24 17.70
N GLY A 394 -2.76 2.87 17.50
CA GLY A 394 -1.48 2.20 17.34
C GLY A 394 -1.08 1.38 18.55
N SER A 395 -1.19 1.94 19.75
CA SER A 395 -0.86 1.23 20.99
C SER A 395 -1.76 0.02 21.20
N ILE A 396 -3.08 0.17 20.98
CA ILE A 396 -4.04 -0.93 21.08
C ILE A 396 -3.69 -2.03 20.07
N THR A 397 -3.49 -1.68 18.79
CA THR A 397 -3.10 -2.64 17.76
C THR A 397 -1.79 -3.32 18.12
N LEU A 398 -0.77 -2.57 18.56
CA LEU A 398 0.53 -3.13 18.94
C LEU A 398 0.41 -4.17 20.05
N VAL A 399 -0.34 -3.87 21.12
CA VAL A 399 -0.55 -4.80 22.24
C VAL A 399 -1.30 -6.05 21.77
N LEU A 400 -2.39 -5.89 21.01
CA LEU A 400 -3.18 -7.01 20.52
C LEU A 400 -2.41 -7.91 19.55
N GLN A 401 -1.63 -7.32 18.64
CA GLN A 401 -0.78 -8.09 17.73
C GLN A 401 0.32 -8.83 18.49
N ALA A 402 0.97 -8.17 19.46
CA ALA A 402 1.99 -8.82 20.28
C ALA A 402 1.40 -9.99 21.09
N SER A 403 0.20 -9.84 21.66
CA SER A 403 -0.46 -10.93 22.39
C SER A 403 -0.84 -12.10 21.48
N ASN A 404 -1.33 -11.83 20.27
CA ASN A 404 -1.69 -12.87 19.30
C ASN A 404 -0.47 -13.62 18.77
N LEU A 405 0.66 -12.92 18.66
CA LEU A 405 1.91 -13.47 18.18
C LEU A 405 2.62 -14.36 19.22
N TRP A 406 2.45 -14.03 20.50
CA TRP A 406 3.21 -14.62 21.59
C TRP A 406 3.18 -16.16 21.61
N PRO A 407 2.04 -16.85 21.41
CA PRO A 407 2.00 -18.31 21.36
C PRO A 407 2.82 -18.88 20.20
N THR A 408 2.72 -18.29 19.01
CA THR A 408 3.50 -18.70 17.82
C THR A 408 4.98 -18.48 18.05
N TRP A 409 5.36 -17.33 18.60
CA TRP A 409 6.75 -17.04 18.96
C TRP A 409 7.29 -18.05 19.97
N LYS A 410 6.54 -18.33 21.05
CA LYS A 410 6.91 -19.32 22.05
C LYS A 410 7.10 -20.70 21.42
N ALA A 411 6.15 -21.17 20.61
CA ALA A 411 6.22 -22.45 19.92
C ALA A 411 7.47 -22.56 19.01
N LEU A 412 7.82 -21.49 18.29
CA LEU A 412 9.02 -21.45 17.44
C LEU A 412 10.32 -21.48 18.25
N THR A 413 10.34 -20.93 19.46
CA THR A 413 11.53 -20.95 20.33
C THR A 413 11.67 -22.24 21.14
N THR A 414 10.58 -22.97 21.40
CA THR A 414 10.59 -24.17 22.24
C THR A 414 10.60 -25.48 21.46
N ASN A 415 10.09 -25.49 20.22
CA ASN A 415 10.05 -26.69 19.38
C ASN A 415 11.17 -26.65 18.34
N THR A 416 11.65 -27.82 17.90
CA THR A 416 12.52 -27.91 16.72
C THR A 416 11.73 -27.44 15.50
N LEU A 417 12.11 -26.28 14.96
CA LEU A 417 11.49 -25.53 13.85
C LEU A 417 11.10 -26.33 12.59
N GLY A 418 11.58 -27.56 12.44
CA GLY A 418 11.38 -28.40 11.26
C GLY A 418 9.94 -28.88 11.01
N GLU A 419 9.05 -28.87 12.01
CA GLU A 419 7.74 -29.52 11.89
C GLU A 419 6.61 -28.62 11.39
N TYR A 420 6.78 -27.29 11.33
CA TYR A 420 5.65 -26.38 11.06
C TYR A 420 5.97 -25.21 10.12
N PRO A 421 6.16 -25.46 8.80
CA PRO A 421 6.37 -24.40 7.80
C PRO A 421 5.25 -23.33 7.78
N SER A 422 4.01 -23.73 8.11
CA SER A 422 2.86 -22.84 8.19
C SER A 422 2.97 -21.82 9.33
N LEU A 423 3.61 -22.18 10.46
CA LEU A 423 3.82 -21.25 11.58
C LEU A 423 4.79 -20.14 11.20
N THR A 424 5.81 -20.44 10.41
CA THR A 424 6.78 -19.45 9.92
C THR A 424 6.13 -18.39 9.03
N ALA A 425 5.30 -18.83 8.07
CA ALA A 425 4.56 -17.90 7.19
C ALA A 425 3.57 -17.04 7.99
N THR A 426 2.87 -17.66 8.95
CA THR A 426 1.96 -16.98 9.87
C THR A 426 2.69 -15.92 10.70
N LEU A 427 3.82 -16.28 11.32
CA LEU A 427 4.65 -15.36 12.10
C LEU A 427 5.08 -14.15 11.26
N GLY A 428 5.59 -14.41 10.04
CA GLY A 428 5.98 -13.36 9.11
C GLY A 428 4.83 -12.41 8.79
N LEU A 429 3.67 -12.94 8.38
CA LEU A 429 2.51 -12.09 8.05
C LEU A 429 2.00 -11.28 9.24
N SER A 430 2.00 -11.86 10.45
CA SER A 430 1.61 -11.16 11.68
C SER A 430 2.62 -10.08 12.13
N MET A 431 3.86 -10.10 11.63
CA MET A 431 4.82 -9.00 11.85
C MET A 431 4.35 -7.70 11.20
N VAL A 432 3.69 -7.77 10.04
CA VAL A 432 3.30 -6.59 9.26
C VAL A 432 2.43 -5.62 10.06
N PRO A 433 1.28 -6.02 10.66
CA PRO A 433 0.46 -5.10 11.44
C PRO A 433 1.16 -4.63 12.73
N LEU A 434 1.97 -5.48 13.38
CA LEU A 434 2.74 -5.13 14.58
C LEU A 434 3.74 -4.00 14.29
N VAL A 435 4.57 -4.20 13.26
CA VAL A 435 5.58 -3.24 12.82
C VAL A 435 4.94 -1.96 12.32
N THR A 436 3.86 -2.08 11.54
CA THR A 436 3.14 -0.90 11.06
C THR A 436 2.61 -0.06 12.22
N ALA A 437 2.05 -0.68 13.26
CA ALA A 437 1.59 0.03 14.46
C ALA A 437 2.73 0.73 15.20
N ALA A 438 3.88 0.07 15.39
CA ALA A 438 5.05 0.67 16.02
C ALA A 438 5.60 1.87 15.23
N VAL A 439 5.81 1.69 13.92
CA VAL A 439 6.33 2.75 13.03
C VAL A 439 5.35 3.91 12.94
N MET A 440 4.05 3.64 12.91
CA MET A 440 2.99 4.65 12.94
C MET A 440 3.09 5.55 14.18
N ILE A 441 3.23 4.97 15.38
CA ILE A 441 3.40 5.73 16.62
C ILE A 441 4.66 6.59 16.53
N ALA A 442 5.78 6.00 16.10
CA ALA A 442 7.05 6.71 15.97
C ALA A 442 6.99 7.89 15.00
N LEU A 443 6.35 7.71 13.83
CA LEU A 443 6.21 8.75 12.82
C LEU A 443 5.32 9.90 13.28
N VAL A 444 4.21 9.61 13.94
CA VAL A 444 3.27 10.63 14.45
C VAL A 444 3.86 11.44 15.60
N GLN A 445 4.70 10.81 16.43
CA GLN A 445 5.37 11.47 17.56
C GLN A 445 6.68 12.17 17.17
N ARG A 446 7.12 12.03 15.91
CA ARG A 446 8.35 12.65 15.43
C ARG A 446 8.24 14.19 15.53
N LYS A 447 9.15 14.79 16.29
CA LYS A 447 9.34 16.24 16.31
C LYS A 447 10.06 16.66 15.03
N VAL A 448 9.35 17.37 14.15
CA VAL A 448 9.92 17.98 12.96
C VAL A 448 9.90 19.49 13.16
N THR A 449 11.06 20.12 13.04
CA THR A 449 11.15 21.58 12.98
C THR A 449 10.62 22.03 11.61
N PRO A 450 9.50 22.77 11.55
CA PRO A 450 8.98 23.27 10.28
C PRO A 450 9.99 24.24 9.68
N MET A 451 10.43 23.97 8.45
CA MET A 451 11.24 24.92 7.68
C MET A 451 10.29 25.90 6.97
N ALA A 452 9.53 26.68 7.74
CA ALA A 452 8.71 27.73 7.17
C ALA A 452 9.63 28.88 6.72
N ARG A 453 9.87 29.01 5.41
CA ARG A 453 10.38 30.25 4.84
C ARG A 453 9.19 31.09 4.38
N ALA A 454 9.11 32.32 4.85
CA ALA A 454 8.14 33.28 4.34
C ALA A 454 8.41 33.49 2.84
N THR A 455 7.44 33.14 1.99
CA THR A 455 7.52 33.41 0.56
C THR A 455 7.09 34.85 0.32
N ILE A 456 8.06 35.74 0.10
CA ILE A 456 7.78 37.10 -0.37
C ILE A 456 7.44 36.99 -1.85
N ARG A 457 6.14 37.06 -2.20
CA ARG A 457 5.74 37.27 -3.60
C ARG A 457 6.12 38.68 -4.00
N VAL A 458 7.26 38.82 -4.69
CA VAL A 458 7.59 40.07 -5.37
C VAL A 458 6.63 40.17 -6.56
N PRO A 459 5.77 41.21 -6.65
CA PRO A 459 4.92 41.38 -7.81
C PRO A 459 5.80 41.43 -9.06
N ALA A 460 5.41 40.66 -10.09
CA ALA A 460 6.09 40.71 -11.37
C ALA A 460 6.12 42.17 -11.83
N ARG A 461 7.32 42.73 -12.03
CA ARG A 461 7.46 44.06 -12.61
C ARG A 461 6.78 44.01 -13.98
N GLN A 462 5.69 44.76 -14.13
CA GLN A 462 5.00 44.95 -15.39
C GLN A 462 5.89 45.68 -16.39
#